data_AF-A0A4P6FRK3-F1
#
_entry.id   AF-A0A4P6FRK3-F1
#
_cell.length_a   1.000
_cell.length_b   1.000
_cell.length_c   1.000
_cell.angle_alpha   90.00
_cell.angle_beta   90.00
_cell.angle_gamma   90.00
#
_symmetry.space_group_name_H-M   'P 1'
#
loop_
_entity.id
_entity.type
_entity.pdbx_description
1 polymer ?
#
loop_
_entity_poly.entity_id
_entity_poly.type
_entity_poly.pdbx_seq_one_letter_code
_entity_poly.pdbx_strand_id
1 'polypeptide(L)'
;MGGDTVTEGTGVGIDRYLGPGTKVRRDAYFNDDAHMTSEFGVVVHCWLDDEIGMYDCYVAFFGDELPTGKPIETPYVLRYAAVGLADLDE
;
A
#
# COMPACT_ATOMS: atom_id res chain seq x y z
N MET A 1 30.31 -15.59 -14.35
CA MET A 1 30.04 -15.86 -12.92
C MET A 1 29.07 -14.79 -12.47
N GLY A 2 27.88 -15.22 -12.07
CA GLY A 2 26.79 -14.33 -11.67
C GLY A 2 27.10 -13.58 -10.39
N GLY A 3 26.69 -12.33 -10.36
CA GLY A 3 26.41 -11.62 -9.12
C GLY A 3 24.95 -11.25 -9.18
N ASP A 4 24.10 -12.07 -8.55
CA ASP A 4 22.72 -11.70 -8.28
C ASP A 4 22.76 -10.55 -7.28
N THR A 5 22.57 -9.33 -7.77
CA THR A 5 22.23 -8.19 -6.91
C THR A 5 20.82 -8.43 -6.38
N VAL A 6 20.77 -8.89 -5.13
CA VAL A 6 19.58 -8.85 -4.29
C VAL A 6 19.05 -7.41 -4.33
N THR A 7 17.90 -7.23 -4.98
CA THR A 7 17.19 -5.95 -4.94
C THR A 7 16.46 -5.92 -3.61
N GLU A 8 17.09 -5.40 -2.56
CA GLU A 8 16.39 -4.96 -1.36
C GLU A 8 15.46 -3.83 -1.80
N GLY A 9 14.23 -4.18 -2.16
CA GLY A 9 13.17 -3.24 -2.49
C GLY A 9 12.84 -2.43 -1.25
N THR A 10 13.48 -1.28 -1.10
CA THR A 10 13.00 -0.20 -0.24
C THR A 10 11.56 0.09 -0.70
N GLY A 11 10.58 -0.23 0.14
CA GLY A 11 9.14 -0.16 -0.16
C GLY A 11 8.60 1.27 -0.29
N VAL A 12 9.25 2.11 -1.08
CA VAL A 12 8.80 3.45 -1.43
C VAL A 12 8.14 3.33 -2.79
N GLY A 13 6.81 3.29 -2.79
CA GLY A 13 6.02 3.33 -4.02
C GLY A 13 6.33 4.62 -4.80
N ILE A 14 6.20 4.59 -6.12
CA ILE A 14 6.26 5.81 -6.92
C ILE A 14 4.97 6.61 -6.71
N ASP A 15 5.07 7.94 -6.55
CA ASP A 15 3.86 8.78 -6.50
C ASP A 15 3.16 8.73 -7.87
N ARG A 16 1.94 8.21 -7.87
CA ARG A 16 1.09 8.07 -9.06
C ARG A 16 -0.35 7.85 -8.67
N TYR A 17 -1.23 8.06 -9.65
CA TYR A 17 -2.64 7.71 -9.49
C TYR A 17 -2.83 6.20 -9.37
N LEU A 18 -3.42 5.75 -8.26
CA LEU A 18 -3.88 4.39 -8.07
C LEU A 18 -5.41 4.36 -8.23
N GLY A 19 -5.90 3.61 -9.22
CA GLY A 19 -7.32 3.56 -9.52
C GLY A 19 -8.15 2.88 -8.42
N PRO A 20 -9.43 3.21 -8.25
CA PRO A 20 -10.33 2.43 -7.42
C PRO A 20 -10.31 0.95 -7.81
N GLY A 21 -10.15 0.07 -6.83
CA GLY A 21 -10.01 -1.38 -7.05
C GLY A 21 -8.57 -1.88 -7.12
N THR A 22 -7.57 -1.01 -7.24
CA THR A 22 -6.16 -1.40 -7.17
C THR A 22 -5.84 -2.05 -5.83
N LYS A 23 -5.22 -3.24 -5.86
CA LYS A 23 -4.75 -3.93 -4.66
C LYS A 23 -3.41 -3.36 -4.24
N VAL A 24 -3.28 -3.08 -2.95
CA VAL A 24 -2.07 -2.46 -2.41
C VAL A 24 -1.57 -3.17 -1.16
N ARG A 25 -0.26 -3.09 -0.93
CA ARG A 25 0.40 -3.39 0.34
C ARG A 25 0.94 -2.11 0.94
N ARG A 26 0.73 -1.92 2.24
CA ARG A 26 1.33 -0.86 3.04
C ARG A 26 2.28 -1.50 4.04
N ASP A 27 3.54 -1.06 4.03
CA ASP A 27 4.55 -1.51 4.99
C ASP A 27 4.73 -0.49 6.11
N ALA A 28 4.96 -0.97 7.32
CA ALA A 28 5.05 -0.17 8.53
C ALA A 28 6.11 -0.72 9.48
N TYR A 29 7.00 0.15 9.94
CA TYR A 29 7.90 -0.14 11.06
C TYR A 29 7.28 0.41 12.35
N PHE A 30 7.16 -0.43 13.37
CA PHE A 30 6.65 -0.03 14.68
C PHE A 30 7.82 0.15 15.66
N ASN A 31 7.96 1.34 16.25
CA ASN A 31 8.77 1.64 17.44
C ASN A 31 10.17 0.97 17.53
N ASP A 32 11.11 1.38 16.68
CA ASP A 32 12.52 0.92 16.66
C ASP A 32 12.70 -0.61 16.56
N ASP A 33 11.62 -1.36 16.31
CA ASP A 33 11.68 -2.77 15.98
C ASP A 33 12.10 -2.92 14.51
N ALA A 34 13.06 -3.80 14.25
CA ALA A 34 13.45 -4.19 12.90
C ALA A 34 12.35 -4.97 12.16
N HIS A 35 11.26 -5.33 12.86
CA HIS A 35 10.12 -6.01 12.28
C HIS A 35 9.19 -5.05 11.52
N MET A 36 9.19 -5.23 10.20
CA MET A 36 8.21 -4.64 9.29
C MET A 36 6.89 -5.42 9.39
N THR A 37 5.80 -4.68 9.60
CA THR A 37 4.43 -5.18 9.49
C THR A 37 3.85 -4.72 8.15
N SER A 38 3.19 -5.63 7.45
CA SER A 38 2.53 -5.35 6.17
C SER A 38 1.03 -5.47 6.34
N GLU A 39 0.30 -4.51 5.75
CA GLU A 39 -1.16 -4.54 5.68
C GLU A 39 -1.60 -4.49 4.21
N PHE A 40 -2.65 -5.24 3.90
CA PHE A 40 -3.15 -5.40 2.54
C PHE A 40 -4.52 -4.74 2.41
N GLY A 41 -4.71 -4.05 1.30
CA GLY A 41 -5.91 -3.25 1.09
C GLY A 41 -6.28 -3.06 -0.37
N VAL A 42 -7.43 -2.42 -0.57
CA VAL A 42 -7.94 -2.03 -1.89
C VAL A 42 -8.22 -0.54 -1.89
N VAL A 43 -7.75 0.14 -2.93
CA VAL A 43 -8.01 1.57 -3.13
C VAL A 43 -9.50 1.81 -3.37
N VAL A 44 -10.11 2.67 -2.57
CA VAL A 44 -11.51 3.09 -2.69
C VAL A 44 -11.61 4.36 -3.54
N HIS A 45 -10.72 5.30 -3.30
CA HIS A 45 -10.65 6.56 -4.03
C HIS A 45 -9.21 7.08 -3.98
N CYS A 46 -8.74 7.68 -5.06
CA CYS A 46 -7.45 8.37 -5.09
C CYS A 46 -7.61 9.70 -5.84
N TRP A 47 -6.91 10.73 -5.41
CA TRP A 47 -6.96 12.07 -5.99
C TRP A 47 -5.61 12.76 -5.87
N LEU A 48 -5.35 13.72 -6.77
CA LEU A 48 -4.22 14.63 -6.60
C LEU A 48 -4.58 15.63 -5.51
N ASP A 49 -3.84 15.65 -4.42
CA ASP A 49 -3.98 16.66 -3.37
C ASP A 49 -3.13 17.88 -3.75
N ASP A 50 -3.80 18.96 -4.13
CA ASP A 50 -3.16 20.20 -4.59
C ASP A 50 -2.36 20.93 -3.49
N GLU A 51 -2.60 20.65 -2.21
CA GLU A 51 -1.88 21.27 -1.09
C GLU A 51 -0.46 20.70 -0.97
N ILE A 52 -0.32 19.39 -1.15
CA ILE A 52 0.97 18.67 -1.03
C ILE A 52 1.60 18.32 -2.39
N GLY A 53 0.83 18.42 -3.49
CA GLY A 53 1.28 18.11 -4.84
C GLY A 53 1.55 16.62 -5.09
N MET A 54 0.87 15.74 -4.35
CA MET A 54 1.03 14.27 -4.42
C MET A 54 -0.34 13.59 -4.47
N TYR A 55 -0.38 12.33 -4.92
CA TYR A 55 -1.60 11.56 -4.84
C TYR A 55 -1.87 11.06 -3.43
N ASP A 56 -3.08 11.25 -2.95
CA ASP A 56 -3.59 10.65 -1.73
C ASP A 56 -4.70 9.65 -2.08
N CYS A 57 -4.69 8.51 -1.41
CA CYS A 57 -5.67 7.47 -1.60
C CYS A 57 -6.34 7.07 -0.28
N TYR A 58 -7.66 6.90 -0.32
CA TYR A 58 -8.41 6.14 0.68
C TYR A 58 -8.30 4.65 0.37
N VAL A 59 -7.84 3.88 1.33
CA VAL A 59 -7.63 2.43 1.21
C VAL A 59 -8.46 1.71 2.26
N ALA A 60 -9.22 0.70 1.81
CA ALA A 60 -9.89 -0.25 2.70
C ALA A 60 -8.93 -1.40 3.01
N PHE A 61 -8.51 -1.53 4.27
CA PHE A 61 -7.54 -2.53 4.72
C PHE A 61 -8.21 -3.76 5.33
N PHE A 62 -7.61 -4.92 5.09
CA PHE A 62 -8.11 -6.24 5.46
C PHE A 62 -7.17 -7.00 6.42
N GLY A 63 -6.07 -6.39 6.86
CA GLY A 63 -5.08 -7.02 7.72
C GLY A 63 -3.93 -7.63 6.92
N ASP A 64 -3.57 -8.87 7.23
CA ASP A 64 -2.39 -9.58 6.71
C ASP A 64 -2.60 -10.25 5.34
N GLU A 65 -3.83 -10.32 4.84
CA GLU A 65 -4.13 -10.81 3.51
C GLU A 65 -5.36 -10.13 2.87
N LEU A 66 -5.46 -10.23 1.54
CA LEU A 66 -6.67 -9.82 0.82
C LEU A 66 -7.74 -10.91 0.92
N PRO A 67 -9.02 -10.55 1.15
CA PRO A 67 -10.08 -11.54 1.28
C PRO A 67 -10.35 -12.26 -0.04
N THR A 68 -10.53 -13.59 0.02
CA THR A 68 -11.09 -14.35 -1.11
C THR A 68 -12.62 -14.27 -1.05
N GLY A 69 -13.20 -13.33 -1.80
CA GLY A 69 -14.65 -13.12 -1.83
C GLY A 69 -15.13 -12.06 -0.84
N LYS A 70 -16.25 -12.30 -0.16
CA LYS A 70 -16.79 -11.32 0.80
C LYS A 70 -15.93 -11.36 2.08
N PRO A 71 -15.38 -10.22 2.54
CA PRO A 71 -14.62 -10.18 3.78
C PRO A 71 -15.52 -10.55 4.97
N ILE A 72 -14.96 -11.30 5.93
CA ILE A 72 -15.64 -11.71 7.16
C ILE A 72 -15.90 -10.49 8.05
N GLU A 73 -14.89 -9.63 8.16
CA GLU A 73 -14.95 -8.39 8.92
C GLU A 73 -15.10 -7.18 8.00
N THR A 74 -15.68 -6.10 8.51
CA THR A 74 -15.78 -4.86 7.74
C THR A 74 -14.39 -4.20 7.71
N PRO A 75 -13.81 -3.91 6.53
CA PRO A 75 -12.52 -3.26 6.46
C PRO A 75 -12.61 -1.85 7.04
N TYR A 76 -11.54 -1.41 7.67
CA TYR A 76 -11.39 -0.02 8.06
C TYR A 76 -10.77 0.78 6.89
N VAL A 77 -11.09 2.07 6.79
CA VAL A 77 -10.62 2.93 5.70
C VAL A 77 -9.69 4.00 6.25
N LEU A 78 -8.47 4.10 5.71
CA LEU A 78 -7.49 5.14 6.05
C LEU A 78 -7.01 5.87 4.80
N ARG A 79 -6.52 7.11 4.99
CA ARG A 79 -5.87 7.92 3.95
C ARG A 79 -4.36 7.71 4.02
N TYR A 80 -3.75 7.45 2.87
CA TYR A 80 -2.30 7.37 2.70
C TYR A 80 -1.89 8.06 1.41
N ALA A 81 -0.71 8.71 1.44
CA ALA A 81 -0.05 9.15 0.22
C ALA A 81 0.29 7.92 -0.64
N ALA A 82 0.08 8.01 -1.95
CA ALA A 82 0.28 6.91 -2.89
C ALA A 82 1.72 6.36 -2.86
N VAL A 83 2.69 7.23 -2.59
CA VAL A 83 4.11 6.88 -2.40
C VAL A 83 4.34 5.86 -1.26
N GLY A 84 3.42 5.76 -0.30
CA GLY A 84 3.47 4.80 0.81
C GLY A 84 2.78 3.46 0.53
N LEU A 85 2.30 3.26 -0.71
CA LEU A 85 1.52 2.08 -1.11
C LEU A 85 2.26 1.36 -2.25
N ALA A 86 2.48 0.06 -2.09
CA ALA A 86 2.96 -0.81 -3.15
C ALA A 86 1.77 -1.39 -3.91
N ASP A 87 1.71 -1.17 -5.23
CA ASP A 87 0.73 -1.80 -6.12
C ASP A 87 1.07 -3.28 -6.30
N LEU A 88 0.05 -4.14 -6.17
CA LEU A 88 0.20 -5.60 -6.25
C LEU A 88 -0.23 -6.17 -7.61
N ASP A 89 -0.75 -5.34 -8.51
CA ASP A 89 -1.19 -5.75 -9.85
C ASP A 89 -0.19 -5.33 -10.96
N GLU A 90 0.94 -4.70 -10.61
CA GLU A 90 2.06 -4.34 -11.53
C GLU A 90 3.20 -5.36 -11.61
#